data_AF-A0A1G1F2Q8-F1
#
_entry.id   AF-A0A1G1F2Q8-F1
#
_cell.length_a   1.000
_cell.length_b   1.000
_cell.length_c   1.000
_cell.angle_alpha   90.00
_cell.angle_beta   90.00
_cell.angle_gamma   90.00
#
_symmetry.space_group_name_H-M   'P 1'
#
loop_
_entity.id
_entity.type
_entity.pdbx_description
1 polymer ?
#
loop_
_entity_poly.entity_id
_entity_poly.type
_entity_poly.pdbx_seq_one_letter_code
_entity_poly.pdbx_strand_id
1 'polypeptide(L)'
;MEKKSLMITLSAFTFLIFITFYGCDTFIPEVPPENLPPVPDKCITLSNKHMNALIIAYKSVEVSQLQVTKVANEFAQCMQDAGLSRGEAKGILKKNEAAAVEEAEKSSANDVHVFQ
;
A
#
# COMPACT_ATOMS: atom_id res chain seq x y z
N MET A 1 -20.28 49.89 -15.40
CA MET A 1 -19.42 48.83 -15.98
C MET A 1 -19.03 47.86 -14.86
N GLU A 2 -19.89 46.92 -14.49
CA GLU A 2 -19.69 46.04 -13.32
C GLU A 2 -19.80 44.55 -13.69
N LYS A 3 -19.19 44.14 -14.81
CA LYS A 3 -19.18 42.72 -15.23
C LYS A 3 -17.81 42.04 -15.13
N LYS A 4 -16.74 42.78 -14.78
CA LYS A 4 -15.37 42.24 -14.77
C LYS A 4 -15.01 41.46 -13.50
N SER A 5 -15.63 41.79 -12.37
CA SER A 5 -15.26 41.17 -11.08
C SER A 5 -15.79 39.73 -10.93
N LEU A 6 -16.96 39.42 -11.50
CA LEU A 6 -17.56 38.08 -11.39
C LEU A 6 -16.81 37.00 -12.20
N MET A 7 -16.18 37.40 -13.31
CA MET A 7 -15.58 36.48 -14.28
C MET A 7 -14.23 35.91 -13.80
N ILE A 8 -13.47 36.68 -13.02
CA ILE A 8 -12.16 36.28 -12.49
C ILE A 8 -12.34 35.31 -11.31
N THR A 9 -13.32 35.55 -10.44
CA THR A 9 -13.59 34.69 -9.28
C THR A 9 -14.12 33.31 -9.68
N LEU A 10 -14.89 33.22 -10.78
CA LEU A 10 -15.40 31.95 -11.31
C LEU A 10 -14.29 31.08 -11.94
N SER A 11 -13.28 31.71 -12.55
CA SER A 11 -12.14 31.03 -13.16
C SER A 11 -11.16 30.44 -12.14
N ALA A 12 -11.06 31.02 -10.96
CA ALA A 12 -10.21 30.48 -9.88
C ALA A 12 -10.84 29.23 -9.24
N PHE A 13 -12.17 29.17 -9.18
CA PHE A 13 -12.90 28.02 -8.64
C PHE A 13 -12.82 26.79 -9.54
N THR A 14 -12.85 26.97 -10.87
CA THR A 14 -12.70 25.84 -11.80
C THR A 14 -11.31 25.22 -11.73
N PHE A 15 -10.24 26.01 -11.58
CA PHE A 15 -8.87 25.47 -11.45
C PHE A 15 -8.67 24.63 -10.18
N LEU A 16 -9.29 25.03 -9.06
CA LEU A 16 -9.24 24.27 -7.80
C LEU A 16 -9.97 22.93 -7.89
N ILE A 17 -11.07 22.86 -8.66
CA ILE A 17 -11.82 21.62 -8.89
C ILE A 17 -11.01 20.63 -9.75
N PHE A 18 -10.21 21.10 -10.71
CA PHE A 18 -9.37 20.19 -11.50
C PHE A 18 -8.26 19.53 -10.68
N ILE A 19 -7.68 20.21 -9.69
CA ILE A 19 -6.64 19.63 -8.83
C ILE A 19 -7.21 18.51 -7.95
N THR A 20 -8.48 18.58 -7.54
CA THR A 20 -9.10 17.53 -6.71
C THR A 20 -9.46 16.26 -7.50
N PHE A 21 -9.66 16.34 -8.82
CA PHE A 21 -9.88 15.15 -9.68
C PHE A 21 -8.59 14.48 -10.17
N TYR A 22 -7.45 15.19 -10.17
CA TYR A 22 -6.12 14.60 -10.41
C TYR A 22 -5.50 13.96 -9.15
N GLY A 23 -6.24 13.90 -8.05
CA GLY A 23 -6.02 12.92 -6.96
C GLY A 23 -6.36 11.51 -7.46
N CYS A 24 -5.59 11.04 -8.44
CA CYS A 24 -5.75 9.77 -9.12
C CYS A 24 -5.26 8.61 -8.23
N ASP A 25 -5.98 8.28 -7.16
CA ASP A 25 -5.79 6.98 -6.48
C ASP A 25 -7.01 6.50 -5.65
N THR A 26 -8.20 7.07 -5.83
CA THR A 26 -9.38 6.76 -4.98
C THR A 26 -10.41 5.83 -5.62
N PHE A 27 -10.24 5.40 -6.87
CA PHE A 27 -11.22 4.56 -7.58
C PHE A 27 -10.63 3.25 -8.15
N ILE A 28 -9.58 2.72 -7.54
CA ILE A 28 -9.24 1.30 -7.77
C ILE A 28 -10.12 0.51 -6.80
N PRO A 29 -11.16 -0.20 -7.27
CA PRO A 29 -11.93 -1.07 -6.40
C PRO A 29 -10.96 -2.08 -5.78
N GLU A 30 -10.85 -2.05 -4.45
CA GLU A 30 -10.05 -3.04 -3.74
C GLU A 30 -10.73 -4.39 -3.88
N VAL A 31 -10.00 -5.34 -4.46
CA VAL A 31 -10.48 -6.72 -4.56
C VAL A 31 -10.62 -7.26 -3.15
N PRO A 32 -11.81 -7.74 -2.75
CA PRO A 32 -11.99 -8.35 -1.43
C PRO A 32 -10.94 -9.43 -1.19
N PRO A 33 -10.39 -9.56 0.03
CA PRO A 33 -9.26 -10.45 0.32
C PRO A 33 -9.53 -11.93 0.01
N GLU A 34 -10.80 -12.32 -0.03
CA GLU A 34 -11.30 -13.66 -0.39
C GLU A 34 -11.15 -13.98 -1.88
N ASN A 35 -11.12 -12.96 -2.74
CA ASN A 35 -11.05 -13.08 -4.20
C ASN A 35 -9.66 -12.75 -4.75
N LEU A 36 -8.67 -12.56 -3.89
CA LEU A 36 -7.31 -12.28 -4.34
C LEU A 36 -6.70 -13.54 -4.97
N PRO A 37 -6.10 -13.43 -6.16
CA PRO A 37 -5.38 -14.55 -6.74
C PRO A 37 -4.20 -14.94 -5.83
N PRO A 38 -3.73 -16.20 -5.91
CA PRO A 38 -2.51 -16.59 -5.24
C PRO A 38 -1.32 -15.80 -5.77
N VAL A 39 -0.30 -15.63 -4.94
CA VAL A 39 0.97 -15.04 -5.38
C VAL A 39 1.57 -15.91 -6.49
N PRO A 40 1.93 -15.34 -7.65
CA PRO A 40 2.57 -16.12 -8.72
C PRO A 40 3.89 -16.74 -8.25
N ASP A 41 4.18 -17.97 -8.68
CA ASP A 41 5.39 -18.71 -8.26
C ASP A 41 6.68 -17.92 -8.46
N LYS A 42 6.76 -17.17 -9.57
CA LYS A 42 7.89 -16.31 -9.93
C LYS A 42 8.13 -15.18 -8.92
N CYS A 43 7.12 -14.81 -8.14
CA CYS A 43 7.15 -13.69 -7.19
C CYS A 43 7.23 -14.13 -5.73
N ILE A 44 7.22 -15.44 -5.43
CA ILE A 44 7.26 -15.96 -4.05
C ILE A 44 8.50 -15.46 -3.30
N THR A 45 9.67 -15.43 -3.94
CA THR A 45 10.89 -14.93 -3.31
C THR A 45 10.77 -13.46 -2.89
N LEU A 46 10.14 -12.62 -3.73
CA LEU A 46 9.90 -11.22 -3.41
C LEU A 46 8.82 -11.05 -2.34
N SER A 47 7.79 -11.90 -2.36
CA SER A 47 6.77 -11.97 -1.31
C SER A 47 7.41 -12.24 0.06
N ASN A 48 8.28 -13.25 0.15
CA ASN A 48 8.98 -13.58 1.39
C ASN A 48 9.92 -12.46 1.86
N LYS A 49 10.64 -11.82 0.93
CA LYS A 49 11.49 -10.66 1.26
C LYS A 49 10.65 -9.49 1.78
N HIS A 50 9.51 -9.22 1.16
CA HIS A 50 8.61 -8.16 1.58
C HIS A 50 8.03 -8.45 2.97
N MET A 51 7.56 -9.68 3.22
CA MET A 51 7.04 -10.10 4.52
C MET A 51 8.11 -9.97 5.62
N ASN A 52 9.34 -10.43 5.36
CA ASN A 52 10.42 -10.29 6.33
C ASN A 52 10.77 -8.83 6.60
N ALA A 53 10.83 -7.99 5.56
CA ALA A 53 11.06 -6.56 5.72
C ALA A 53 9.97 -5.88 6.57
N LEU A 54 8.70 -6.27 6.40
CA LEU A 54 7.59 -5.80 7.22
C LEU A 54 7.71 -6.25 8.67
N ILE A 55 7.95 -7.55 8.93
CA ILE A 55 8.09 -8.07 10.29
C ILE A 55 9.23 -7.38 11.03
N ILE A 56 10.38 -7.21 10.38
CA ILE A 56 11.53 -6.53 11.00
C ILE A 56 11.20 -5.04 11.21
N ALA A 57 10.51 -4.37 10.28
CA ALA A 57 10.08 -2.98 10.45
C ALA A 57 9.07 -2.79 11.59
N TYR A 58 8.21 -3.77 11.85
CA TYR A 58 7.28 -3.72 13.00
C TYR A 58 7.93 -4.12 14.32
N LYS A 59 8.95 -4.97 14.30
CA LYS A 59 9.67 -5.42 15.51
C LYS A 59 10.85 -4.54 15.91
N SER A 60 11.44 -3.79 14.98
CA SER A 60 12.66 -3.01 15.20
C SER A 60 12.49 -1.58 14.70
N VAL A 61 13.15 -0.64 15.37
CA VAL A 61 13.15 0.79 14.98
C VAL A 61 14.14 1.06 13.81
N GLU A 62 14.94 0.06 13.43
CA GLU A 62 16.10 0.25 12.54
C GLU A 62 15.81 0.09 11.04
N VAL A 63 14.71 -0.56 10.65
CA VAL A 63 14.43 -0.74 9.22
C VAL A 63 13.81 0.53 8.64
N SER A 64 14.49 1.07 7.62
CA SER A 64 14.00 2.24 6.89
C SER A 64 12.72 1.89 6.14
N GLN A 65 11.66 2.70 6.33
CA GLN A 65 10.44 2.61 5.53
C GLN A 65 10.75 2.61 4.02
N LEU A 66 11.81 3.28 3.59
CA LEU A 66 12.24 3.33 2.20
C LEU A 66 12.69 1.96 1.66
N GLN A 67 13.30 1.11 2.50
CA GLN A 67 13.67 -0.25 2.12
C GLN A 67 12.43 -1.13 1.99
N VAL A 68 11.47 -1.01 2.91
CA VAL A 68 10.19 -1.73 2.84
C VAL A 68 9.44 -1.34 1.56
N THR A 69 9.33 -0.04 1.27
CA THR A 69 8.67 0.46 0.06
C THR A 69 9.37 0.00 -1.22
N LYS A 70 10.71 -0.04 -1.23
CA LYS A 70 11.46 -0.53 -2.40
C LYS A 70 11.09 -2.00 -2.71
N VAL A 71 11.12 -2.85 -1.69
CA VAL A 71 10.78 -4.28 -1.86
C VAL A 71 9.31 -4.46 -2.20
N ALA A 72 8.41 -3.66 -1.63
CA ALA A 72 6.99 -3.66 -1.98
C ALA A 72 6.75 -3.32 -3.47
N ASN A 73 7.46 -2.32 -3.99
CA ASN A 73 7.38 -1.92 -5.40
C ASN A 73 7.92 -3.01 -6.34
N GLU A 74 9.07 -3.62 -6.01
CA GLU A 74 9.62 -4.74 -6.79
C GLU A 74 8.66 -5.93 -6.81
N PHE A 75 8.03 -6.23 -5.66
CA PHE A 75 7.04 -7.29 -5.56
C PHE A 75 5.77 -6.98 -6.36
N ALA A 76 5.25 -5.76 -6.26
CA ALA A 76 4.10 -5.29 -7.05
C ALA A 76 4.36 -5.35 -8.55
N GLN A 77 5.57 -4.98 -8.98
CA GLN A 77 5.97 -5.06 -10.38
C GLN A 77 6.02 -6.52 -10.84
N CYS A 78 6.62 -7.42 -10.07
CA CYS A 78 6.64 -8.84 -10.40
C CYS A 78 5.23 -9.42 -10.59
N MET A 79 4.29 -9.07 -9.70
CA MET A 79 2.90 -9.51 -9.80
C MET A 79 2.23 -9.00 -11.07
N GLN A 80 2.44 -7.73 -11.41
CA GLN A 80 1.91 -7.14 -12.65
C GLN A 80 2.51 -7.77 -13.90
N ASP A 81 3.82 -8.03 -13.92
CA ASP A 81 4.51 -8.72 -15.02
C ASP A 81 4.04 -10.17 -15.18
N ALA A 82 3.59 -10.80 -14.09
CA ALA A 82 2.98 -12.12 -14.09
C ALA A 82 1.49 -12.14 -14.49
N GLY A 83 0.91 -10.96 -14.75
CA GLY A 83 -0.47 -10.83 -15.27
C GLY A 83 -1.52 -10.43 -14.24
N LEU A 84 -1.13 -10.08 -13.00
CA LEU A 84 -2.08 -9.55 -12.02
C LEU A 84 -2.38 -8.08 -12.33
N SER A 85 -3.62 -7.67 -12.10
CA SER A 85 -3.98 -6.27 -12.13
C SER A 85 -3.33 -5.50 -10.97
N ARG A 86 -3.21 -4.19 -11.12
CA ARG A 86 -2.71 -3.30 -10.06
C ARG A 86 -3.55 -3.40 -8.78
N GLY A 87 -4.86 -3.63 -8.91
CA GLY A 87 -5.77 -3.81 -7.77
C GLY A 87 -5.50 -5.10 -7.00
N GLU A 88 -5.27 -6.21 -7.69
CA GLU A 88 -4.92 -7.50 -7.08
C GLU A 88 -3.55 -7.44 -6.41
N ALA A 89 -2.54 -6.87 -7.10
CA ALA A 89 -1.22 -6.67 -6.53
C ALA A 89 -1.25 -5.83 -5.25
N LYS A 90 -2.04 -4.73 -5.25
CA LYS A 90 -2.25 -3.88 -4.06
C LYS A 90 -2.97 -4.63 -2.94
N GLY A 91 -3.98 -5.43 -3.25
CA GLY A 91 -4.69 -6.24 -2.27
C GLY A 91 -3.78 -7.28 -1.61
N ILE A 92 -2.89 -7.92 -2.37
CA ILE A 92 -1.91 -8.88 -1.85
C ILE A 92 -0.89 -8.19 -0.93
N LEU A 93 -0.39 -7.00 -1.30
CA LEU A 93 0.49 -6.21 -0.44
C LEU A 93 -0.17 -5.90 0.91
N LYS A 94 -1.42 -5.40 0.88
CA LYS A 94 -2.18 -5.12 2.11
C LYS A 94 -2.41 -6.36 2.97
N LYS A 95 -2.67 -7.51 2.34
CA LYS A 95 -2.80 -8.80 3.06
C LYS A 95 -1.50 -9.17 3.76
N ASN A 96 -0.35 -8.95 3.12
CA ASN A 96 0.96 -9.19 3.74
C ASN A 96 1.23 -8.22 4.90
N GLU A 97 0.85 -6.95 4.77
CA GLU A 97 0.94 -5.96 5.86
C GLU A 97 0.12 -6.39 7.08
N ALA A 98 -1.15 -6.77 6.88
CA ALA A 98 -2.02 -7.23 7.96
C ALA A 98 -1.46 -8.48 8.66
N ALA A 99 -0.95 -9.45 7.89
CA ALA A 99 -0.32 -10.65 8.44
C ALA A 99 0.95 -10.32 9.26
N ALA A 100 1.79 -9.41 8.76
CA ALA A 100 3.00 -9.00 9.46
C ALA A 100 2.71 -8.27 10.77
N VAL A 101 1.65 -7.45 10.83
CA VAL A 101 1.18 -6.81 12.07
C VAL A 101 0.73 -7.87 13.08
N GLU A 102 -0.11 -8.82 12.66
CA GLU A 102 -0.58 -9.91 13.54
C GLU A 102 0.58 -10.76 14.08
N GLU A 103 1.59 -11.05 13.25
CA GLU A 103 2.79 -11.78 13.68
C GLU A 103 3.67 -10.97 14.63
N ALA A 104 3.78 -9.66 14.43
CA ALA A 104 4.51 -8.77 15.35
C ALA A 104 3.81 -8.69 16.72
N GLU A 105 2.49 -8.61 16.74
CA GLU A 105 1.68 -8.58 17.98
C GLU A 105 1.69 -9.91 18.74
N LYS A 106 1.60 -11.05 18.04
CA LYS A 106 1.76 -12.38 18.69
C LYS A 106 3.15 -12.57 19.29
N SER A 107 4.17 -12.04 18.62
CA SER A 107 5.55 -12.12 19.09
C SER A 107 5.80 -11.28 20.35
N SER A 108 5.13 -10.13 20.49
CA SER A 108 5.25 -9.29 21.70
C SER A 108 4.48 -9.88 22.89
N ALA A 109 3.35 -10.54 22.66
CA ALA A 109 2.60 -11.23 23.72
C ALA A 109 3.38 -12.40 24.36
N ASN A 110 4.19 -13.11 23.58
CA ASN A 110 5.02 -14.21 24.10
C ASN A 110 6.26 -13.74 24.86
N ASP A 111 6.78 -12.54 24.58
CA ASP A 111 7.96 -11.99 25.29
C ASP A 111 7.62 -11.51 26.71
N VAL A 112 6.34 -11.23 26.97
CA VAL A 112 5.83 -10.87 28.32
C VAL A 112 5.70 -12.10 29.23
N HIS A 113 5.51 -13.30 28.69
CA HIS A 113 5.29 -14.52 29.47
C HIS A 113 6.57 -15.23 29.96
N VAL A 114 7.76 -14.76 29.57
CA VAL A 114 9.04 -15.34 30.03
C VAL A 114 9.59 -14.60 31.27
N PHE A 115 8.97 -13.50 31.68
CA PHE A 115 9.37 -12.69 32.85
C PHE A 115 8.40 -12.80 34.05
N GLN A 116 7.82 -13.97 34.31
CA GLN A 116 7.10 -14.26 35.55
C GLN A 116 7.69 -15.44 36.31
#